data_AF-A0A077Z9F6-F1
#
_entry.id   AF-A0A077Z9F6-F1
#
_cell.length_a   1.000
_cell.length_b   1.000
_cell.length_c   1.000
_cell.angle_alpha   90.00
_cell.angle_beta   90.00
_cell.angle_gamma   90.00
#
_symmetry.space_group_name_H-M   'P 1'
#
loop_
_entity.id
_entity.type
_entity.pdbx_description
1 polymer ?
#
loop_
_entity_poly.entity_id
_entity_poly.type
_entity_poly.pdbx_seq_one_letter_code
_entity_poly.pdbx_strand_id
1 'polypeptide(L)'
;MLELVKFRRLALLFMLFVFVLAVVLIMENFHFLNEEGKIQFKSKQAVGGTAQTRSESCWEKETFDILMPCTPCSDFDKIALAKTCGPTSRYYEKVNCSKSGVVYRSCYPNRNQATSYVLLWFLSLISSLIFSFLVKRRSDYLYERLQSRIRKQFEVNSPVENLRVNSGESIPFSSQ
;
A
#
# COMPACT_ATOMS: atom_id res chain seq x y z
N MET A 1 17.74 -14.74 27.91
CA MET A 1 17.13 -15.69 26.96
C MET A 1 15.78 -15.21 26.41
N LEU A 2 14.85 -14.77 27.26
CA LEU A 2 13.52 -14.29 26.83
C LEU A 2 13.57 -13.12 25.83
N GLU A 3 14.42 -12.11 26.08
CA GLU A 3 14.61 -10.97 25.15
C GLU A 3 15.15 -11.41 23.79
N LEU A 4 16.06 -12.39 23.76
CA LEU A 4 16.58 -12.95 22.50
C LEU A 4 15.49 -13.71 21.73
N VAL A 5 14.64 -14.47 22.43
CA VAL A 5 13.48 -15.16 21.82
C VAL A 5 12.44 -14.14 21.32
N LYS A 6 12.17 -13.08 22.10
CA LYS A 6 11.28 -11.98 21.70
C LYS A 6 11.82 -11.23 20.49
N PHE A 7 13.12 -10.96 20.45
CA PHE A 7 13.80 -10.32 19.33
C PHE A 7 13.78 -11.24 18.10
N ARG A 8 14.05 -12.53 18.27
CA ARG A 8 13.98 -13.52 17.18
C ARG A 8 12.56 -13.64 16.61
N ARG A 9 11.53 -13.69 17.45
CA ARG A 9 10.12 -13.69 16.98
C ARG A 9 9.77 -12.40 16.26
N LEU A 10 10.23 -11.24 16.75
CA LEU A 10 10.04 -9.97 16.05
C LEU A 10 10.72 -9.97 14.70
N ALA A 11 11.99 -10.36 14.67
CA ALA A 11 12.74 -10.44 13.42
C ALA A 11 12.02 -11.35 12.43
N LEU A 12 11.52 -12.52 12.86
CA LEU A 12 10.75 -13.41 12.00
C LEU A 12 9.45 -12.77 11.49
N LEU A 13 8.67 -12.11 12.33
CA LEU A 13 7.46 -11.40 11.90
C LEU A 13 7.77 -10.27 10.94
N PHE A 14 8.83 -9.50 11.20
CA PHE A 14 9.30 -8.43 10.33
C PHE A 14 9.82 -8.97 9.00
N MET A 15 10.57 -10.07 9.00
CA MET A 15 11.06 -10.71 7.77
C MET A 15 9.93 -11.29 6.93
N LEU A 16 8.95 -11.95 7.57
CA LEU A 16 7.75 -12.43 6.89
C LEU A 16 6.93 -11.26 6.32
N PHE A 17 6.86 -10.16 7.08
CA PHE A 17 6.20 -8.94 6.65
C PHE A 17 6.89 -8.31 5.43
N VAL A 18 8.21 -8.18 5.46
CA VAL A 18 9.03 -7.71 4.32
C VAL A 18 8.89 -8.67 3.14
N PHE A 19 8.81 -9.98 3.37
CA PHE A 19 8.58 -10.97 2.33
C PHE A 19 7.22 -10.81 1.67
N VAL A 20 6.14 -10.64 2.45
CA VAL A 20 4.79 -10.38 1.91
C VAL A 20 4.78 -9.07 1.12
N LEU A 21 5.42 -8.02 1.63
CA LEU A 21 5.61 -6.76 0.91
C LEU A 21 6.36 -6.97 -0.40
N ALA A 22 7.47 -7.71 -0.37
CA ALA A 22 8.24 -8.01 -1.56
C ALA A 22 7.42 -8.81 -2.57
N VAL A 23 6.62 -9.79 -2.14
CA VAL A 23 5.73 -10.56 -3.02
C VAL A 23 4.65 -9.66 -3.61
N VAL A 24 4.00 -8.78 -2.82
CA VAL A 24 3.03 -7.82 -3.35
C VAL A 24 3.69 -6.89 -4.35
N LEU A 25 4.86 -6.32 -4.03
CA LEU A 25 5.63 -5.49 -4.95
C LEU A 25 6.08 -6.26 -6.18
N ILE A 26 6.44 -7.54 -6.08
CA ILE A 26 6.81 -8.37 -7.22
C ILE A 26 5.57 -8.69 -8.05
N MET A 27 4.42 -8.97 -7.46
CA MET A 27 3.18 -9.24 -8.19
C MET A 27 2.67 -7.98 -8.88
N GLU A 28 2.74 -6.84 -8.21
CA GLU A 28 2.43 -5.52 -8.79
C GLU A 28 3.44 -5.15 -9.86
N ASN A 29 4.74 -5.32 -9.60
CA ASN A 29 5.79 -5.08 -10.57
C ASN A 29 5.71 -6.09 -11.72
N PHE A 30 5.26 -7.32 -11.53
CA PHE A 30 5.04 -8.27 -12.60
C PHE A 30 3.80 -7.90 -13.39
N HIS A 31 2.71 -7.50 -12.74
CA HIS A 31 1.54 -6.96 -13.43
C HIS A 31 1.91 -5.68 -14.20
N PHE A 32 2.75 -4.84 -13.62
CA PHE A 32 3.28 -3.62 -14.21
C PHE A 32 4.25 -3.94 -15.34
N LEU A 33 5.19 -4.88 -15.21
CA LEU A 33 6.17 -5.29 -16.24
C LEU A 33 5.53 -6.09 -17.37
N ASN A 34 4.52 -6.92 -17.07
CA ASN A 34 3.68 -7.56 -18.07
C ASN A 34 2.93 -6.49 -18.89
N GLU A 35 2.68 -5.30 -18.31
CA GLU A 35 2.20 -4.11 -19.03
C GLU A 35 3.34 -3.19 -19.55
N GLU A 36 4.55 -3.14 -18.94
CA GLU A 36 5.66 -2.23 -19.27
C GLU A 36 6.68 -2.79 -20.26
N GLY A 37 6.63 -4.09 -20.58
CA GLY A 37 7.08 -4.57 -21.89
C GLY A 37 6.43 -3.78 -23.05
N LYS A 38 5.41 -2.97 -22.74
CA LYS A 38 4.68 -2.02 -23.58
C LYS A 38 4.94 -0.52 -23.29
N ILE A 39 5.68 -0.10 -22.24
CA ILE A 39 5.70 1.32 -21.79
C ILE A 39 7.09 2.01 -21.85
N GLN A 40 8.22 1.32 -21.71
CA GLN A 40 9.54 2.00 -21.63
C GLN A 40 10.21 2.36 -22.98
N PHE A 41 9.50 2.37 -24.10
CA PHE A 41 10.02 2.96 -25.35
C PHE A 41 9.42 4.35 -25.59
N LYS A 42 10.14 5.35 -25.09
CA LYS A 42 10.22 6.73 -25.62
C LYS A 42 9.05 7.68 -25.29
N SER A 43 9.05 8.18 -24.05
CA SER A 43 8.41 9.45 -23.65
C SER A 43 9.09 10.72 -24.21
N LYS A 44 9.79 10.65 -25.36
CA LYS A 44 10.34 11.81 -26.07
C LYS A 44 10.32 11.63 -27.58
N GLN A 45 9.14 11.77 -28.16
CA GLN A 45 8.90 12.33 -29.50
C GLN A 45 7.42 12.78 -29.49
N ALA A 46 7.13 13.97 -28.97
CA ALA A 46 7.22 15.23 -29.73
C ALA A 46 6.38 15.18 -31.00
N VAL A 47 5.20 15.81 -30.91
CA VAL A 47 4.66 16.78 -31.87
C VAL A 47 5.45 16.84 -33.19
N GLY A 48 4.82 16.42 -34.28
CA GLY A 48 5.25 16.80 -35.62
C GLY A 48 5.14 15.70 -36.68
N GLY A 49 4.13 15.81 -37.54
CA GLY A 49 4.27 15.40 -38.94
C GLY A 49 3.56 14.11 -39.35
N THR A 50 2.32 14.24 -39.81
CA THR A 50 1.99 14.11 -41.23
C THR A 50 0.53 14.53 -41.39
N ALA A 51 0.25 15.31 -42.43
CA ALA A 51 -1.08 15.80 -42.77
C ALA A 51 -2.03 14.61 -42.98
N GLN A 52 -2.76 14.23 -41.93
CA GLN A 52 -3.78 13.21 -41.98
C GLN A 52 -5.13 13.88 -42.26
N THR A 53 -5.87 13.24 -43.17
CA THR A 53 -7.11 13.70 -43.79
C THR A 53 -8.08 14.32 -42.78
N ARG A 54 -8.78 15.40 -43.16
CA ARG A 54 -9.65 16.24 -42.29
C ARG A 54 -10.60 15.46 -41.35
N SER A 55 -10.97 14.22 -41.68
CA SER A 55 -11.83 13.35 -40.87
C SER A 55 -11.10 12.65 -39.72
N GLU A 56 -9.78 12.46 -39.79
CA GLU A 56 -9.04 11.55 -38.91
C GLU A 56 -8.61 12.18 -37.60
N SER A 57 -8.65 13.50 -37.43
CA SER A 57 -8.42 14.16 -36.13
C SER A 57 -9.69 14.81 -35.59
N CYS A 58 -10.86 14.21 -35.85
CA CYS A 58 -12.15 14.79 -35.45
C CYS A 58 -12.26 14.99 -33.93
N TRP A 59 -11.63 14.13 -33.12
CA TRP A 59 -11.62 14.22 -31.66
C TRP A 59 -10.94 15.49 -31.11
N GLU A 60 -10.18 16.24 -31.93
CA GLU A 60 -9.59 17.51 -31.51
C GLU A 60 -10.54 18.71 -31.71
N LYS A 61 -11.53 18.55 -32.60
CA LYS A 61 -12.42 19.64 -33.04
C LYS A 61 -13.87 19.45 -32.60
N GLU A 62 -14.25 18.21 -32.33
CA GLU A 62 -15.61 17.80 -32.00
C GLU A 62 -15.63 17.10 -30.65
N THR A 63 -16.77 17.20 -29.97
CA THR A 63 -17.10 16.31 -28.86
C THR A 63 -17.11 14.87 -29.35
N PHE A 64 -16.55 13.97 -28.56
CA PHE A 64 -16.47 12.55 -28.90
C PHE A 64 -16.79 11.70 -27.67
N ASP A 65 -17.43 10.57 -27.92
CA ASP A 65 -17.68 9.54 -26.91
C ASP A 65 -16.77 8.35 -27.17
N ILE A 66 -16.29 7.73 -26.09
CA ILE A 66 -15.45 6.52 -26.18
C ILE A 66 -16.37 5.30 -26.21
N LEU A 67 -16.40 4.61 -27.36
CA LEU A 67 -17.25 3.42 -27.56
C LEU A 67 -16.54 2.13 -27.12
N MET A 68 -15.24 2.07 -27.34
CA MET A 68 -14.40 0.94 -26.95
C MET A 68 -13.24 1.48 -26.13
N PRO A 69 -13.00 0.94 -24.93
CA PRO A 69 -11.88 1.38 -24.10
C PRO A 69 -10.54 1.09 -24.80
N CYS A 70 -9.49 1.76 -24.31
CA CYS A 70 -8.13 1.57 -24.80
C CYS A 70 -7.70 0.10 -24.70
N THR A 71 -7.60 -0.58 -25.84
CA THR A 71 -7.28 -2.01 -25.93
C THR A 71 -5.95 -2.25 -26.65
N PRO A 72 -5.23 -3.33 -26.28
CA PRO A 72 -4.00 -3.68 -26.98
C PRO A 72 -4.31 -4.10 -28.41
N CYS A 73 -3.49 -3.70 -29.36
CA CYS A 73 -3.62 -4.20 -30.71
C CYS A 73 -3.34 -5.70 -30.78
N SER A 74 -4.27 -6.44 -31.36
CA SER A 74 -4.02 -7.81 -31.80
C SER A 74 -3.12 -7.82 -33.03
N ASP A 75 -2.51 -8.97 -33.34
CA ASP A 75 -1.75 -9.15 -34.58
C ASP A 75 -2.62 -8.95 -35.83
N PHE A 76 -3.92 -9.26 -35.72
CA PHE A 76 -4.90 -8.96 -36.75
C PHE A 76 -5.13 -7.45 -36.92
N ASP A 77 -5.22 -6.71 -35.81
CA ASP A 77 -5.45 -5.26 -35.85
C ASP A 77 -4.26 -4.49 -36.41
N LYS A 78 -3.04 -5.01 -36.25
CA LYS A 78 -1.84 -4.43 -36.89
C LYS A 78 -1.95 -4.44 -38.42
N ILE A 79 -2.64 -5.43 -38.98
CA ILE A 79 -2.86 -5.56 -40.42
C ILE A 79 -4.08 -4.72 -40.83
N ALA A 80 -5.21 -4.88 -40.13
CA ALA A 80 -6.47 -4.23 -40.48
C ALA A 80 -6.47 -2.71 -40.21
N LEU A 81 -5.82 -2.28 -39.12
CA LEU A 81 -5.73 -0.89 -38.66
C LEU A 81 -4.27 -0.42 -38.67
N ALA A 82 -3.51 -0.75 -39.71
CA ALA A 82 -2.07 -0.42 -39.83
C ALA A 82 -1.73 1.06 -39.58
N LYS A 83 -2.69 1.97 -39.82
CA LYS A 83 -2.52 3.42 -39.61
C LYS A 83 -2.64 3.84 -38.13
N THR A 84 -3.54 3.21 -37.38
CA THR A 84 -3.79 3.54 -35.96
C THR A 84 -2.94 2.67 -35.04
N CYS A 85 -2.74 1.40 -35.42
CA CYS A 85 -1.88 0.46 -34.75
C CYS A 85 -0.57 0.27 -35.52
N GLY A 86 0.30 1.26 -35.42
CA GLY A 86 1.63 1.23 -36.01
C GLY A 86 2.66 0.54 -35.10
N PRO A 87 3.93 0.46 -35.55
CA PRO A 87 5.03 -0.06 -34.73
C PRO A 87 5.24 0.73 -33.43
N THR A 88 4.81 2.00 -33.39
CA THR A 88 4.93 2.89 -32.23
C THR A 88 3.68 2.89 -31.33
N SER A 89 2.48 2.73 -31.90
CA SER A 89 1.21 2.77 -31.17
C SER A 89 0.67 1.35 -30.92
N ARG A 90 0.84 0.84 -29.69
CA ARG A 90 0.41 -0.53 -29.34
C ARG A 90 -1.02 -0.63 -28.77
N TYR A 91 -1.67 0.51 -28.57
CA TYR A 91 -3.03 0.56 -28.06
C TYR A 91 -3.86 1.49 -28.91
N TYR A 92 -5.11 1.10 -29.14
CA TYR A 92 -6.08 1.90 -29.87
C TYR A 92 -7.41 1.90 -29.13
N GLU A 93 -8.21 2.91 -29.40
CA GLU A 93 -9.57 3.01 -28.91
C GLU A 93 -10.50 3.46 -30.04
N LYS A 94 -11.77 3.08 -29.89
CA LYS A 94 -12.83 3.46 -30.83
C LYS A 94 -13.56 4.65 -30.25
N VAL A 95 -13.53 5.77 -30.96
CA VAL A 95 -14.24 6.98 -30.58
C VAL A 95 -15.33 7.28 -31.60
N ASN A 96 -16.45 7.82 -31.14
CA ASN A 96 -17.51 8.34 -31.99
C ASN A 96 -17.51 9.86 -31.90
N CYS A 97 -17.11 10.51 -32.98
CA CYS A 97 -17.17 11.95 -33.12
C CYS A 97 -18.59 12.38 -33.52
N SER A 98 -19.10 13.46 -32.93
CA SER A 98 -20.49 13.88 -33.13
C SER A 98 -20.87 14.18 -34.59
N LYS A 99 -19.94 14.66 -35.45
CA LYS A 99 -20.21 14.98 -36.87
C LYS A 99 -19.47 14.06 -37.83
N SER A 100 -18.25 13.65 -37.48
CA SER A 100 -17.41 12.81 -38.34
C SER A 100 -17.67 11.30 -38.23
N GLY A 101 -18.46 10.87 -37.23
CA GLY A 101 -18.79 9.47 -36.99
C GLY A 101 -17.68 8.70 -36.27
N VAL A 102 -17.63 7.38 -36.49
CA VAL A 102 -16.75 6.49 -35.74
C VAL A 102 -15.35 6.43 -36.37
N VAL A 103 -14.34 6.73 -35.56
CA VAL A 103 -12.92 6.64 -35.95
C VAL A 103 -12.10 5.90 -34.89
N TYR A 104 -10.95 5.35 -35.31
CA TYR A 104 -10.01 4.67 -34.42
C TYR A 104 -8.79 5.55 -34.19
N ARG A 105 -8.43 5.78 -32.93
CA ARG A 105 -7.25 6.56 -32.55
C ARG A 105 -6.30 5.77 -31.67
N SER A 106 -5.02 6.12 -31.71
CA SER A 106 -4.05 5.61 -30.75
C SER A 106 -4.34 6.17 -29.37
N CYS A 107 -4.33 5.33 -28.35
CA CYS A 107 -4.53 5.74 -26.97
C CYS A 107 -3.36 5.29 -26.11
N TYR A 108 -3.24 5.91 -24.94
CA TYR A 108 -2.35 5.44 -23.89
C TYR A 108 -3.24 5.03 -22.71
N PRO A 109 -3.06 3.84 -22.12
CA PRO A 109 -3.84 3.45 -20.97
C PRO A 109 -3.56 4.46 -19.84
N ASN A 110 -4.54 5.30 -19.51
CA ASN A 110 -4.49 6.15 -18.32
C ASN A 110 -4.72 5.29 -17.07
N ARG A 111 -3.80 4.38 -16.77
CA ARG A 111 -3.85 3.51 -15.58
C ARG A 111 -3.08 4.07 -14.37
N ASN A 112 -2.54 5.30 -14.50
CA ASN A 112 -1.82 6.01 -13.45
C ASN A 112 -2.60 6.11 -12.13
N GLN A 113 -3.90 6.43 -12.17
CA GLN A 113 -4.57 6.83 -10.93
C GLN A 113 -5.00 5.66 -10.05
N ALA A 114 -5.54 4.58 -10.61
CA ALA A 114 -6.12 3.50 -9.80
C ALA A 114 -5.06 2.69 -9.01
N THR A 115 -3.89 2.45 -9.60
CA THR A 115 -2.82 1.66 -8.96
C THR A 115 -2.13 2.43 -7.82
N SER A 116 -2.00 3.76 -7.95
CA SER A 116 -1.40 4.58 -6.89
C SER A 116 -2.18 4.52 -5.58
N TYR A 117 -3.52 4.38 -5.63
CA TYR A 117 -4.32 4.28 -4.42
C TYR A 117 -4.08 2.96 -3.70
N VAL A 118 -4.02 1.84 -4.42
CA VAL A 118 -3.87 0.50 -3.83
C VAL A 118 -2.57 0.40 -3.01
N LEU A 119 -1.47 0.94 -3.53
CA LEU A 119 -0.19 1.00 -2.81
C LEU A 119 -0.30 1.84 -1.54
N LEU A 120 -0.97 3.00 -1.60
CA LEU A 120 -1.21 3.83 -0.42
C LEU A 120 -2.05 3.09 0.64
N TRP A 121 -3.09 2.36 0.21
CA TRP A 121 -3.91 1.52 1.09
C TRP A 121 -3.08 0.45 1.79
N PHE A 122 -2.22 -0.27 1.06
CA PHE A 122 -1.34 -1.27 1.64
C PHE A 122 -0.35 -0.66 2.62
N LEU A 123 0.36 0.41 2.24
CA LEU A 123 1.30 1.09 3.13
C LEU A 123 0.63 1.62 4.41
N SER A 124 -0.61 2.10 4.31
CA SER A 124 -1.39 2.54 5.46
C SER A 124 -1.71 1.39 6.42
N LEU A 125 -2.23 0.27 5.91
CA LEU A 125 -2.51 -0.93 6.71
C LEU A 125 -1.25 -1.47 7.40
N ILE A 126 -0.16 -1.50 6.66
CA ILE A 126 1.15 -1.95 7.11
C ILE A 126 1.68 -1.10 8.24
N SER A 127 1.68 0.22 8.04
CA SER A 127 2.18 1.14 9.05
C SER A 127 1.35 1.02 10.32
N SER A 128 0.03 0.89 10.21
CA SER A 128 -0.88 0.64 11.34
C SER A 128 -0.53 -0.63 12.11
N LEU A 129 -0.23 -1.75 11.42
CA LEU A 129 0.19 -3.00 12.08
C LEU A 129 1.52 -2.85 12.82
N ILE A 130 2.50 -2.18 12.19
CA ILE A 130 3.81 -1.93 12.80
C ILE A 130 3.65 -1.04 14.04
N PHE A 131 2.93 0.08 13.93
CA PHE A 131 2.70 0.98 15.05
C PHE A 131 1.96 0.28 16.19
N SER A 132 0.90 -0.49 15.88
CA SER A 132 0.16 -1.27 16.87
C SER A 132 1.06 -2.26 17.60
N PHE A 133 1.92 -2.96 16.86
CA PHE A 133 2.88 -3.89 17.45
C PHE A 133 3.92 -3.19 18.35
N LEU A 134 4.49 -2.08 17.89
CA LEU A 134 5.45 -1.28 18.67
C LEU A 134 4.82 -0.73 19.95
N VAL A 135 3.59 -0.21 19.85
CA VAL A 135 2.83 0.30 20.99
C VAL A 135 2.55 -0.82 21.98
N LYS A 136 2.09 -2.00 21.52
CA LYS A 136 1.83 -3.14 22.39
C LYS A 136 3.09 -3.58 23.15
N ARG A 137 4.25 -3.57 22.49
CA ARG A 137 5.52 -3.87 23.17
C ARG A 137 5.91 -2.83 24.20
N ARG A 138 5.78 -1.55 23.86
CA ARG A 138 6.03 -0.47 24.81
C ARG A 138 5.11 -0.57 26.02
N SER A 139 3.83 -0.90 25.80
CA SER A 139 2.87 -1.08 26.89
C SER A 139 3.23 -2.28 27.76
N ASP A 140 3.64 -3.40 27.17
CA ASP A 140 4.00 -4.60 27.94
C ASP A 140 5.26 -4.36 28.80
N TYR A 141 6.27 -3.68 28.24
CA TYR A 141 7.47 -3.29 29.00
C TYR A 141 7.15 -2.34 30.16
N LEU A 142 6.28 -1.35 29.94
CA LEU A 142 5.83 -0.45 30.99
C LEU A 142 4.99 -1.18 32.04
N TYR A 143 4.16 -2.14 31.63
CA TYR A 143 3.32 -2.93 32.53
C TYR A 143 4.16 -3.81 33.46
N GLU A 144 5.19 -4.48 32.95
CA GLU A 144 6.14 -5.25 33.77
C GLU A 144 6.81 -4.35 34.83
N ARG A 145 7.21 -3.13 34.45
CA ARG A 145 7.78 -2.16 35.39
C ARG A 145 6.77 -1.69 36.44
N LEU A 146 5.53 -1.42 36.05
CA LEU A 146 4.46 -1.03 36.97
C LEU A 146 4.19 -2.15 37.99
N GLN A 147 4.04 -3.39 37.53
CA GLN A 147 3.83 -4.56 38.38
C GLN A 147 4.99 -4.76 39.37
N SER A 148 6.24 -4.60 38.91
CA SER A 148 7.42 -4.70 39.79
C SER A 148 7.44 -3.65 40.90
N ARG A 149 6.91 -2.44 40.65
CA ARG A 149 6.80 -1.38 41.65
C ARG A 149 5.68 -1.67 42.65
N ILE A 150 4.53 -2.12 42.17
CA ILE A 150 3.40 -2.51 43.02
C ILE A 150 3.81 -3.63 43.99
N ARG A 151 4.50 -4.67 43.49
CA ARG A 151 5.00 -5.77 44.34
C ARG A 151 5.93 -5.28 45.46
N LYS A 152 6.87 -4.39 45.14
CA LYS A 152 7.78 -3.80 46.14
C LYS A 152 7.05 -3.00 47.22
N GLN A 153 5.93 -2.34 46.89
CA GLN A 153 5.14 -1.60 47.89
C GLN A 153 4.48 -2.57 48.90
N PHE A 154 3.98 -3.72 48.46
CA PHE A 154 3.42 -4.72 49.36
C PHE A 154 4.49 -5.37 50.25
N GLU A 155 5.66 -5.68 49.69
CA GLU A 155 6.78 -6.24 50.45
C GLU A 155 7.27 -5.28 51.54
N VAL A 156 7.40 -3.97 51.25
CA VAL A 156 7.83 -2.96 52.22
C VAL A 156 6.76 -2.69 53.29
N ASN A 157 5.48 -2.70 52.93
CA ASN A 157 4.40 -2.42 53.88
C ASN A 157 4.08 -3.62 54.78
N SER A 158 4.26 -4.85 54.31
CA SER A 158 3.96 -6.06 55.10
C SER A 158 4.69 -6.16 56.45
N PRO A 159 6.02 -5.88 56.60
CA PRO A 159 6.67 -5.88 57.90
C PRO A 159 6.21 -4.72 58.79
N VAL A 160 5.85 -3.56 58.21
CA VAL A 160 5.31 -2.41 58.97
C VAL A 160 3.92 -2.73 59.52
N GLU A 161 3.07 -3.38 58.73
CA GLU A 161 1.75 -3.88 59.15
C GLU A 161 1.92 -4.90 60.30
N ASN A 162 2.81 -5.88 60.14
CA ASN A 162 3.08 -6.89 61.18
C ASN A 162 3.64 -6.27 62.47
N LEU A 163 4.52 -5.28 62.38
CA LEU A 163 5.01 -4.52 63.55
C LEU A 163 3.88 -3.73 64.20
N ARG A 164 3.00 -3.11 63.42
CA ARG A 164 1.85 -2.35 63.93
C ARG A 164 0.86 -3.25 64.66
N VAL A 165 0.53 -4.41 64.08
CA VAL A 165 -0.33 -5.44 64.71
C VAL A 165 0.30 -5.92 66.02
N ASN A 166 1.59 -6.26 66.01
CA ASN A 166 2.29 -6.69 67.24
C ASN A 166 2.35 -5.58 68.31
N SER A 167 2.50 -4.31 67.92
CA SER A 167 2.51 -3.18 68.86
C SER A 167 1.13 -2.82 69.41
N GLY A 168 0.06 -3.09 68.64
CA GLY A 168 -1.32 -2.87 69.06
C GLY A 168 -1.81 -3.91 70.08
N GLU A 169 -1.25 -5.12 70.03
CA GLU A 169 -1.56 -6.17 71.00
C GLU A 169 -0.88 -5.95 72.37
N SER A 170 0.09 -5.04 72.45
CA SER A 170 0.77 -4.64 73.69
C SER A 170 0.30 -3.29 74.22
N ILE A 171 -1.01 -3.11 74.45
CA ILE A 171 -1.49 -2.13 75.43
C ILE A 171 -2.42 -2.88 76.39
N PRO A 172 -1.86 -3.57 77.41
CA PRO A 172 -2.66 -3.96 78.56
C PRO A 172 -3.11 -2.68 79.27
N PHE A 173 -4.42 -2.47 79.25
CA PHE A 173 -5.14 -1.51 80.08
C PHE A 173 -4.73 -1.73 81.53
N SER A 174 -3.86 -0.88 82.06
CA SER A 174 -3.57 -0.82 83.48
C SER A 174 -4.79 -0.20 84.17
N SER A 175 -5.74 -1.04 84.60
CA SER A 175 -6.68 -0.65 85.63
C SER A 175 -5.90 -0.51 86.94
N GLN A 176 -5.76 0.73 87.38
CA GLN A 176 -5.35 1.08 88.73
C GLN A 176 -6.48 0.75 89.71
#